data_AF-A0A961V6R9-F1
#
_entry.id   AF-A0A961V6R9-F1
#
_cell.length_a   1.000
_cell.length_b   1.000
_cell.length_c   1.000
_cell.angle_alpha   90.00
_cell.angle_beta   90.00
_cell.angle_gamma   90.00
#
_symmetry.space_group_name_H-M   'P 1'
#
loop_
_entity.id
_entity.type
_entity.pdbx_description
1 polymer ?
#
loop_
_entity_poly.entity_id
_entity_poly.type
_entity_poly.pdbx_seq_one_letter_code
_entity_poly.pdbx_strand_id
1 'polypeptide(L)' 'MRVYYEDTDFSGVVYHARYLEFLERGRSDFLRLSGVHHTDLAEG' A
#
# COMPACT_ATOMS: atom_id res chain seq x y z
N MET A 1 -1.46 -6.00 -7.41
CA MET A 1 -1.83 -4.56 -7.45
C MET A 1 -2.59 -4.29 -8.74
N ARG A 2 -3.77 -3.67 -8.68
CA ARG A 2 -4.56 -3.24 -9.84
C ARG A 2 -4.85 -1.75 -9.66
N VAL A 3 -4.79 -0.99 -10.74
CA VAL A 3 -5.13 0.43 -10.78
C VAL A 3 -6.56 0.54 -11.29
N TYR A 4 -7.39 1.27 -10.56
CA TYR A 4 -8.77 1.57 -10.92
C TYR A 4 -8.91 3.05 -11.31
N TYR A 5 -10.00 3.38 -11.99
CA TYR A 5 -10.25 4.75 -12.44
C TYR A 5 -10.27 5.76 -11.26
N GLU A 6 -10.73 5.33 -10.09
CA GLU A 6 -10.72 6.12 -8.85
C GLU A 6 -9.30 6.48 -8.34
N ASP A 7 -8.27 5.75 -8.77
CA ASP A 7 -6.88 6.04 -8.40
C ASP A 7 -6.29 7.17 -9.26
N THR A 8 -7.00 7.61 -10.30
CA THR A 8 -6.54 8.63 -11.25
C THR A 8 -7.14 10.00 -10.98
N ASP A 9 -6.38 11.07 -11.27
CA ASP A 9 -6.87 12.46 -11.15
C ASP A 9 -7.31 13.04 -12.52
N PHE A 10 -7.62 14.34 -12.55
CA PHE A 10 -8.10 15.03 -13.75
C PHE A 10 -7.09 15.01 -14.92
N SER A 11 -5.82 14.74 -14.66
CA SER A 11 -4.78 14.62 -15.69
C SER A 11 -4.72 13.22 -16.31
N GLY A 12 -5.54 12.28 -15.81
CA GLY A 12 -5.64 10.92 -16.34
C GLY A 12 -4.50 9.98 -15.93
N VAL A 13 -3.67 10.41 -14.97
CA VAL A 13 -2.64 9.57 -14.35
C VAL A 13 -2.98 9.30 -12.89
N VAL A 14 -2.31 8.30 -12.30
CA VAL A 14 -2.44 7.98 -10.89
C VAL A 14 -2.08 9.20 -10.05
N TYR A 15 -2.97 9.59 -9.15
CA TYR A 15 -2.75 10.70 -8.25
C TYR A 15 -1.56 10.43 -7.32
N HIS A 16 -0.70 11.42 -7.12
CA HIS A 16 0.59 11.22 -6.45
C HIS A 16 0.47 10.58 -5.05
N ALA A 17 -0.58 10.91 -4.27
CA ALA A 17 -0.77 10.34 -2.94
C ALA A 17 -1.11 8.84 -2.96
N ARG A 18 -1.71 8.34 -4.05
CA ARG A 18 -2.07 6.91 -4.18
C ARG A 18 -0.85 6.00 -4.19
N TYR A 19 0.30 6.50 -4.66
CA TYR A 19 1.54 5.73 -4.60
C TYR A 19 1.95 5.37 -3.16
N LEU A 20 1.67 6.23 -2.18
CA LEU A 20 1.97 5.94 -0.78
C LEU A 20 1.12 4.78 -0.27
N GLU A 21 -0.18 4.76 -0.60
CA GLU A 21 -1.08 3.68 -0.21
C GLU A 21 -0.71 2.34 -0.89
N PHE A 22 -0.29 2.39 -2.15
CA PHE A 22 0.20 1.21 -2.86
C PHE A 22 1.47 0.65 -2.23
N LEU A 23 2.42 1.52 -1.88
CA LEU A 23 3.64 1.15 -1.18
C LEU A 23 3.32 0.53 0.18
N GLU A 24 2.42 1.16 0.94
CA GLU A 24 2.04 0.71 2.27
C GLU A 24 1.33 -0.66 2.25
N ARG A 25 0.47 -0.89 1.25
CA ARG A 25 -0.14 -2.21 1.03
C ARG A 25 0.91 -3.26 0.68
N GLY A 26 1.86 -2.93 -0.20
CA GLY A 26 2.98 -3.81 -0.54
C GLY A 26 3.87 -4.13 0.66
N ARG A 27 4.13 -3.14 1.52
CA ARG A 27 4.89 -3.29 2.77
C ARG A 27 4.19 -4.24 3.73
N SER A 28 2.88 -4.08 3.90
CA SER A 28 2.06 -4.95 4.76
C SER A 28 2.08 -6.40 4.25
N ASP A 29 1.95 -6.58 2.93
CA ASP A 29 2.07 -7.91 2.30
C ASP A 29 3.47 -8.51 2.46
N PHE A 30 4.52 -7.71 2.32
CA PHE A 30 5.90 -8.14 2.52
C PHE A 30 6.15 -8.64 3.95
N LEU A 31 5.70 -7.88 4.96
CA LEU A 31 5.84 -8.27 6.36
C LEU A 31 5.09 -9.57 6.65
N ARG A 32 3.85 -9.68 6.16
CA ARG A 32 3.05 -10.90 6.28
C ARG A 32 3.74 -12.11 5.65
N LEU A 33 4.34 -11.96 4.47
CA LEU A 33 5.07 -13.05 3.79
C LEU A 33 6.39 -13.39 4.50
N SER A 34 7.00 -12.42 5.19
CA SER A 34 8.21 -12.62 5.98
C SER A 34 7.93 -13.22 7.37
N GLY A 35 6.66 -13.54 7.68
CA GLY A 35 6.25 -14.08 8.98
C GLY A 35 6.25 -13.05 10.12
N VAL A 36 6.32 -11.75 9.80
CA VAL A 36 6.29 -10.66 10.78
C VAL A 36 4.85 -10.15 10.87
N HIS A 37 4.20 -10.36 12.01
CA HIS A 37 2.85 -9.83 12.23
C HIS A 37 2.89 -8.43 12.82
N HIS A 38 1.95 -7.58 12.37
CA HIS A 38 1.87 -6.19 12.86
C HIS A 38 1.55 -6.09 14.34
N THR A 39 0.84 -7.08 14.90
CA THR A 39 0.60 -7.20 16.34
C THR A 39 1.91 -7.27 17.11
N ASP A 40 2.83 -8.09 16.63
CA ASP A 40 4.11 -8.36 17.29
C ASP A 40 5.02 -7.11 17.26
N LEU A 41 4.89 -6.28 16.22
CA LEU A 41 5.59 -5.00 16.10
C LEU A 41 5.00 -3.90 16.99
N ALA A 42 3.72 -4.01 17.37
CA ALA A 42 3.03 -3.01 18.19
C ALA A 42 3.28 -3.24 19.69
N GLU A 43 3.66 -4.45 20.09
CA GLU A 43 3.82 -4.83 21.50
C GLU A 43 5.19 -4.49 22.11
N GLY A 44 6.21 -4.18 21.30
CA GLY A 44 7.48 -3.58 21.74
C GLY A 44 8.37 -4.47 22.60
#